data_AF-A0A936L3X3-F1
#
_entry.id   AF-A0A936L3X3-F1
#
_cell.length_a   1.000
_cell.length_b   1.000
_cell.length_c   1.000
_cell.angle_alpha   90.00
_cell.angle_beta   90.00
_cell.angle_gamma   90.00
#
_symmetry.space_group_name_H-M   'P 1'
#
loop_
_entity.id
_entity.type
_entity.pdbx_description
1 polymer ?
#
loop_
_entity_poly.entity_id
_entity_poly.type
_entity_poly.pdbx_seq_one_letter_code
_entity_poly.pdbx_strand_id
1 'polypeptide(L)'
;MELWQNIFWKIPKFFIEKKQNYLLYLYIEVIIGFFINFKSISLKFLIFLIAIVATLNSNNYFVLYICVALLLVSQVLHLYKRWNELFGPIKIFQLEFFSIEEQAEVITLEEIEEQIKKSIEDNDADTKKRLVVEMEKYLFLHEILKTLDQKIKKTLRSQAYLKGFILKSLYSFFYAIVIFGAINFCLFKIDSRNFEVVGAPGFFEFLYYAFFNIFSEGVDIEPLTRVSKSIRMMGVSVGVLASFLILGVFFTVNSDRYKKNLELVSLWTGKFSNDMAERFKSKYNKKPDEGQSWLKSQGSEIIEQINEFKKLFGK
;
A
#
# COMPACT_ATOMS: atom_id res chain seq x y z
N MET A 1 24.15 1.42 -7.64
CA MET A 1 23.91 0.13 -6.96
C MET A 1 23.63 0.33 -5.46
N GLU A 2 24.36 1.23 -4.78
CA GLU A 2 24.19 1.54 -3.34
C GLU A 2 22.80 2.05 -2.95
N LEU A 3 22.15 2.87 -3.79
CA LEU A 3 20.81 3.42 -3.52
C LEU A 3 19.75 2.31 -3.37
N TRP A 4 19.82 1.29 -4.23
CA TRP A 4 18.92 0.14 -4.17
C TRP A 4 19.19 -0.75 -2.96
N GLN A 5 20.46 -0.97 -2.60
CA GLN A 5 20.82 -1.67 -1.36
C GLN A 5 20.32 -0.92 -0.11
N ASN A 6 20.41 0.41 -0.11
CA ASN A 6 19.92 1.22 0.99
C ASN A 6 18.40 1.13 1.11
N ILE A 7 17.67 1.24 -0.01
CA ILE A 7 16.21 1.17 0.00
C ILE A 7 15.76 -0.24 0.40
N PHE A 8 16.19 -1.28 -0.32
CA PHE A 8 15.68 -2.64 -0.10
C PHE A 8 16.18 -3.29 1.19
N TRP A 9 17.35 -2.90 1.72
CA TRP A 9 17.96 -3.61 2.86
C TRP A 9 18.06 -2.75 4.11
N LYS A 10 18.49 -1.48 4.02
CA LYS A 10 18.62 -0.64 5.22
C LYS A 10 17.27 -0.21 5.79
N ILE A 11 16.26 0.04 4.96
CA ILE A 11 14.93 0.44 5.45
C ILE A 11 14.22 -0.71 6.20
N PRO A 12 14.12 -1.94 5.64
CA PRO A 12 13.63 -3.10 6.41
C PRO A 12 14.42 -3.35 7.68
N LYS A 13 15.75 -3.34 7.58
CA LYS A 13 16.64 -3.56 8.72
C LYS A 13 16.38 -2.53 9.81
N PHE A 14 16.24 -1.25 9.46
CA PHE A 14 15.90 -0.19 10.40
C PHE A 14 14.54 -0.45 11.09
N PHE A 15 13.51 -0.85 10.35
CA PHE A 15 12.20 -1.16 10.94
C PHE A 15 12.26 -2.38 11.87
N ILE A 16 13.05 -3.40 11.52
CA ILE A 16 13.29 -4.58 12.36
C ILE A 16 14.05 -4.17 13.64
N GLU A 17 15.14 -3.42 13.52
CA GLU A 17 15.97 -2.94 14.65
C GLU A 17 15.16 -2.06 15.61
N LYS A 18 14.32 -1.18 15.07
CA LYS A 18 13.43 -0.30 15.87
C LYS A 18 12.17 -1.00 16.36
N LYS A 19 12.00 -2.31 16.08
CA LYS A 19 10.81 -3.11 16.46
C LYS A 19 9.51 -2.52 15.91
N GLN A 20 9.58 -1.79 14.79
CA GLN A 20 8.46 -1.16 14.10
C GLN A 20 7.92 -2.11 13.02
N ASN A 21 7.59 -3.35 13.39
CA ASN A 21 7.17 -4.38 12.44
C ASN A 21 5.99 -3.97 11.57
N TYR A 22 5.10 -3.12 12.07
CA TYR A 22 4.01 -2.59 11.27
C TYR A 22 4.51 -1.79 10.06
N LEU A 23 5.53 -0.94 10.22
CA LEU A 23 6.11 -0.20 9.11
C LEU A 23 6.81 -1.14 8.13
N LEU A 24 7.38 -2.25 8.62
CA LEU A 24 7.92 -3.30 7.76
C LEU A 24 6.83 -3.93 6.89
N TYR A 25 5.65 -4.23 7.44
CA TYR A 25 4.53 -4.75 6.64
C TYR A 25 4.03 -3.75 5.62
N LEU A 26 3.82 -2.48 6.01
CA LEU A 26 3.48 -1.43 5.06
C LEU A 26 4.55 -1.32 3.96
N TYR A 27 5.82 -1.43 4.33
CA TYR A 27 6.92 -1.36 3.40
C TYR A 27 6.93 -2.54 2.42
N ILE A 28 6.72 -3.77 2.91
CA ILE A 28 6.57 -4.97 2.08
C ILE A 28 5.34 -4.84 1.17
N GLU A 29 4.20 -4.39 1.69
CA GLU A 29 2.98 -4.16 0.91
C GLU A 29 3.22 -3.11 -0.17
N VAL A 30 3.94 -2.03 0.14
CA VAL A 30 4.32 -1.00 -0.83
C VAL A 30 5.26 -1.58 -1.89
N ILE A 31 6.24 -2.42 -1.52
CA ILE A 31 7.13 -3.09 -2.49
C ILE A 31 6.34 -4.05 -3.39
N ILE A 32 5.56 -4.96 -2.79
CA ILE A 32 4.77 -5.95 -3.54
C ILE A 32 3.79 -5.22 -4.45
N GLY A 33 3.07 -4.24 -3.90
CA GLY A 33 2.16 -3.39 -4.66
C GLY A 33 2.85 -2.61 -5.77
N PHE A 34 4.10 -2.16 -5.53
CA PHE A 34 4.94 -1.53 -6.54
C PHE A 34 5.32 -2.51 -7.65
N PHE A 35 5.70 -3.75 -7.36
CA PHE A 35 6.03 -4.74 -8.39
C PHE A 35 4.80 -5.22 -9.17
N ILE A 36 3.69 -5.52 -8.49
CA ILE A 36 2.43 -5.94 -9.11
C ILE A 36 1.93 -4.84 -10.05
N ASN A 37 1.94 -3.59 -9.59
CA ASN A 37 1.44 -2.45 -10.35
C ASN A 37 2.55 -1.66 -11.06
N PHE A 38 3.76 -2.23 -11.19
CA PHE A 38 4.95 -1.49 -11.62
C PHE A 38 4.73 -0.81 -12.96
N LYS A 39 4.13 -1.54 -13.91
CA LYS A 39 3.84 -1.02 -15.25
C LYS A 39 2.92 0.20 -15.20
N SER A 40 1.83 0.13 -14.44
CA SER A 40 0.86 1.23 -14.34
C SER A 40 1.41 2.43 -13.58
N ILE A 41 2.10 2.19 -12.46
CA ILE A 41 2.71 3.25 -11.63
C ILE A 41 3.82 3.95 -12.42
N SER A 42 4.71 3.19 -13.05
CA SER A 42 5.83 3.75 -13.83
C SER A 42 5.35 4.54 -15.03
N LEU A 43 4.32 4.07 -15.74
CA LEU A 43 3.75 4.81 -16.86
C LEU A 43 3.14 6.14 -16.42
N LYS A 44 2.34 6.15 -15.34
CA LYS A 44 1.76 7.39 -14.79
C LYS A 44 2.83 8.36 -14.32
N PHE A 45 3.83 7.85 -13.63
CA PHE A 45 4.95 8.66 -13.15
C PHE A 45 5.77 9.25 -14.31
N LEU A 46 6.02 8.46 -15.36
CA LEU A 46 6.72 8.93 -16.55
C LEU A 46 5.95 10.03 -17.28
N ILE A 47 4.64 9.84 -17.49
CA ILE A 47 3.77 10.86 -18.11
C ILE A 47 3.77 12.14 -17.28
N PHE A 48 3.65 12.03 -15.95
CA PHE A 48 3.74 13.15 -15.04
C PHE A 48 5.10 13.88 -15.16
N LEU A 49 6.21 13.13 -15.17
CA LEU A 49 7.55 13.71 -15.25
C LEU A 49 7.80 14.40 -16.60
N ILE A 50 7.36 13.80 -17.70
CA ILE A 50 7.42 14.42 -19.04
C ILE A 50 6.62 15.73 -19.04
N ALA A 51 5.41 15.73 -18.48
CA ALA A 51 4.60 16.94 -18.39
C ALA A 51 5.29 18.04 -17.57
N ILE A 52 5.87 17.71 -16.40
CA ILE A 52 6.60 18.69 -15.58
C ILE A 52 7.84 19.23 -16.33
N VAL A 53 8.66 18.38 -16.94
CA VAL A 53 9.85 18.80 -17.68
C VAL A 53 9.47 19.68 -18.88
N ALA A 54 8.42 19.32 -19.61
CA ALA A 54 7.91 20.10 -20.72
C ALA A 54 7.36 21.46 -20.26
N THR A 55 6.62 21.51 -19.14
CA THR A 55 6.15 22.76 -18.52
C THR A 55 7.31 23.72 -18.21
N LEU A 56 8.40 23.20 -17.64
CA LEU A 56 9.56 24.02 -17.28
C LEU A 56 10.31 24.55 -18.52
N ASN A 57 10.54 23.70 -19.52
CA ASN A 57 11.47 24.01 -20.62
C ASN A 57 10.79 24.53 -21.90
N SER A 58 9.51 24.25 -22.12
CA SER A 58 8.83 24.60 -23.38
C SER A 58 8.22 26.00 -23.32
N ASN A 59 8.37 26.78 -24.41
CA ASN A 59 7.61 28.02 -24.63
C ASN A 59 6.51 27.85 -25.71
N ASN A 60 6.35 26.64 -26.26
CA ASN A 60 5.34 26.38 -27.27
C ASN A 60 3.96 26.20 -26.63
N TYR A 61 3.02 27.08 -26.99
CA TYR A 61 1.66 27.08 -26.46
C TYR A 61 0.93 25.73 -26.61
N PHE A 62 1.09 25.06 -27.75
CA PHE A 62 0.44 23.75 -27.98
C PHE A 62 0.94 22.70 -27.00
N VAL A 63 2.26 22.66 -26.76
CA VAL A 63 2.87 21.74 -25.79
C VAL A 63 2.37 22.04 -24.37
N LEU A 64 2.27 23.32 -24.00
CA LEU A 64 1.78 23.74 -22.69
C LEU A 64 0.30 23.34 -22.48
N TYR A 65 -0.57 23.49 -23.49
CA TYR A 65 -1.96 23.00 -23.41
C TYR A 65 -2.05 21.49 -23.22
N ILE A 66 -1.22 20.72 -23.95
CA ILE A 66 -1.13 19.26 -23.76
C ILE A 66 -0.68 18.93 -22.33
N CYS A 67 0.30 19.65 -21.78
CA CYS A 67 0.76 19.46 -20.41
C CYS A 67 -0.36 19.74 -19.39
N VAL A 68 -1.13 20.83 -19.57
CA VAL A 68 -2.30 21.13 -18.72
C VAL A 68 -3.31 19.98 -18.76
N ALA A 69 -3.64 19.47 -19.95
CA ALA A 69 -4.59 18.37 -20.10
C ALA A 69 -4.08 17.08 -19.42
N LEU A 70 -2.81 16.71 -19.64
CA LEU A 70 -2.21 15.53 -19.01
C LEU A 70 -2.17 15.62 -17.49
N LEU A 71 -1.82 16.79 -16.94
CA LEU A 71 -1.79 17.04 -15.50
C LEU A 71 -3.21 16.98 -14.90
N LEU A 72 -4.21 17.54 -15.56
CA LEU A 72 -5.61 17.43 -15.13
C LEU A 72 -6.11 15.98 -15.12
N VAL A 73 -5.87 15.22 -16.20
CA VAL A 73 -6.22 13.79 -16.27
C VAL A 73 -5.51 13.01 -15.17
N SER A 74 -4.23 13.30 -14.93
CA SER A 74 -3.46 12.66 -13.85
C SER A 74 -4.07 12.95 -12.48
N GLN A 75 -4.51 14.18 -12.21
CA GLN A 75 -5.19 14.54 -10.97
C GLN A 75 -6.53 13.83 -10.79
N VAL A 76 -7.35 13.76 -11.85
CA VAL A 76 -8.65 13.07 -11.81
C VAL A 76 -8.45 11.57 -11.54
N LEU A 77 -7.51 10.92 -12.22
CA LEU A 77 -7.20 9.50 -11.99
C LEU A 77 -6.68 9.25 -10.57
N HIS A 78 -5.88 10.17 -10.03
CA HIS A 78 -5.40 10.11 -8.65
C HIS A 78 -6.55 10.22 -7.65
N LEU A 79 -7.46 11.19 -7.83
CA LEU A 79 -8.63 11.38 -6.97
C LEU A 79 -9.59 10.20 -7.04
N TYR A 80 -9.86 9.67 -8.24
CA TYR A 80 -10.69 8.48 -8.42
C TYR A 80 -10.12 7.28 -7.67
N LYS A 81 -8.80 7.06 -7.76
CA LYS A 81 -8.13 6.01 -7.00
C LYS A 81 -8.29 6.21 -5.48
N ARG A 82 -8.09 7.43 -4.98
CA ARG A 82 -8.23 7.73 -3.55
C ARG A 82 -9.66 7.60 -3.05
N TRP A 83 -10.64 8.02 -3.85
CA TRP A 83 -12.05 7.81 -3.58
C TRP A 83 -12.36 6.32 -3.39
N ASN A 84 -11.92 5.48 -4.32
CA ASN A 84 -12.11 4.04 -4.23
C ASN A 84 -11.39 3.41 -3.03
N GLU A 85 -10.22 3.90 -2.64
CA GLU A 85 -9.52 3.42 -1.45
C GLU A 85 -10.22 3.79 -0.14
N LEU A 86 -10.94 4.92 -0.10
CA LEU A 86 -11.62 5.40 1.11
C LEU A 86 -13.02 4.83 1.28
N PHE A 87 -13.80 4.81 0.19
CA PHE A 87 -15.19 4.37 0.21
C PHE A 87 -15.35 2.89 -0.16
N GLY A 88 -14.36 2.31 -0.86
CA GLY A 88 -14.36 0.92 -1.24
C GLY A 88 -14.18 -0.05 -0.06
N PRO A 89 -14.35 -1.36 -0.31
CA PRO A 89 -14.06 -2.38 0.67
C PRO A 89 -12.57 -2.33 1.04
N ILE A 90 -12.28 -2.59 2.31
CA ILE A 90 -10.90 -2.57 2.82
C ILE A 90 -10.16 -3.74 2.20
N LYS A 91 -9.22 -3.44 1.31
CA LYS A 91 -8.31 -4.43 0.74
C LYS A 91 -7.08 -4.51 1.64
N ILE A 92 -7.05 -5.46 2.56
CA ILE A 92 -5.80 -5.80 3.27
C ILE A 92 -5.08 -6.81 2.34
N PHE A 93 -3.82 -6.55 1.98
CA PHE A 93 -3.06 -7.38 1.02
C PHE A 93 -3.68 -7.54 -0.39
N GLN A 94 -4.47 -6.57 -0.87
CA GLN A 94 -5.18 -6.65 -2.15
C GLN A 94 -6.16 -7.84 -2.29
N LEU A 95 -6.32 -8.66 -1.25
CA LEU A 95 -7.30 -9.72 -1.17
C LEU A 95 -8.64 -9.08 -0.81
N GLU A 96 -9.63 -9.24 -1.69
CA GLU A 96 -10.99 -8.77 -1.44
C GLU A 96 -11.64 -9.72 -0.44
N PHE A 97 -11.51 -9.38 0.84
CA PHE A 97 -12.00 -10.18 1.94
C PHE A 97 -13.53 -10.18 2.11
N PHE A 98 -14.24 -9.38 1.31
CA PHE A 98 -15.71 -9.26 1.39
C PHE A 98 -16.46 -10.49 0.88
N SER A 99 -15.77 -11.42 0.22
CA SER A 99 -16.31 -12.72 -0.14
C SER A 99 -15.93 -13.82 0.83
N ILE A 100 -15.16 -13.59 1.92
CA ILE A 100 -14.70 -14.71 2.78
C ILE A 100 -15.87 -15.50 3.39
N GLU A 101 -17.01 -14.90 3.72
CA GLU A 101 -18.11 -15.73 4.25
C GLU A 101 -18.69 -16.68 3.18
N GLU A 102 -18.63 -16.33 1.89
CA GLU A 102 -19.04 -17.20 0.77
C GLU A 102 -17.87 -17.99 0.13
N GLN A 103 -16.61 -17.58 0.34
CA GLN A 103 -15.39 -18.15 -0.26
C GLN A 103 -14.47 -18.84 0.76
N ALA A 104 -14.70 -18.71 2.06
CA ALA A 104 -14.09 -19.58 3.06
C ALA A 104 -14.56 -21.03 2.91
N GLU A 105 -15.69 -21.25 2.23
CA GLU A 105 -16.10 -22.57 1.76
C GLU A 105 -15.39 -22.99 0.46
N VAL A 106 -14.76 -22.09 -0.29
CA VAL A 106 -14.24 -22.37 -1.64
C VAL A 106 -12.77 -22.76 -1.64
N ILE A 107 -11.89 -22.09 -0.87
CA ILE A 107 -10.56 -22.66 -0.61
C ILE A 107 -10.70 -23.62 0.56
N THR A 108 -11.28 -24.78 0.29
CA THR A 108 -11.34 -25.84 1.30
C THR A 108 -9.91 -26.22 1.66
N LEU A 109 -9.68 -26.57 2.92
CA LEU A 109 -8.41 -27.18 3.35
C LEU A 109 -8.03 -28.37 2.45
N GLU A 110 -9.01 -29.00 1.79
CA GLU A 110 -8.83 -30.06 0.80
C GLU A 110 -8.09 -29.58 -0.47
N GLU A 111 -8.38 -28.37 -0.99
CA GLU A 111 -7.64 -27.81 -2.14
C GLU A 111 -6.17 -27.56 -1.79
N ILE A 112 -5.90 -27.02 -0.59
CA ILE A 112 -4.54 -26.80 -0.09
C ILE A 112 -3.84 -28.15 0.12
N GLU A 113 -4.55 -29.15 0.64
CA GLU A 113 -4.03 -30.52 0.74
C GLU A 113 -3.73 -31.14 -0.62
N GLU A 114 -4.58 -30.91 -1.62
CA GLU A 114 -4.35 -31.38 -2.98
C GLU A 114 -3.14 -30.69 -3.60
N GLN A 115 -2.95 -29.38 -3.37
CA GLN A 115 -1.73 -28.67 -3.80
C GLN A 115 -0.48 -29.16 -3.06
N ILE A 116 -0.58 -29.44 -1.76
CA ILE A 116 0.51 -30.03 -0.98
C ILE A 116 0.84 -31.43 -1.53
N LYS A 117 -0.16 -32.26 -1.85
CA LYS A 117 0.01 -33.59 -2.45
C LYS A 117 0.62 -33.51 -3.85
N LYS A 118 0.08 -32.67 -4.74
CA LYS A 118 0.60 -32.48 -6.12
C LYS A 118 2.05 -32.05 -6.11
N SER A 119 2.41 -31.08 -5.27
CA SER A 119 3.79 -30.62 -5.12
C SER A 119 4.74 -31.62 -4.45
N ILE A 120 4.23 -32.78 -4.03
CA ILE A 120 5.00 -33.90 -3.49
C ILE A 120 5.05 -35.06 -4.49
N GLU A 121 3.98 -35.31 -5.25
CA GLU A 121 3.87 -36.39 -6.24
C GLU A 121 4.81 -36.21 -7.44
N ASP A 122 5.23 -34.98 -7.75
CA ASP A 122 6.27 -34.71 -8.75
C ASP A 122 7.69 -35.16 -8.33
N ASN A 123 7.88 -35.59 -7.07
CA ASN A 123 9.15 -36.12 -6.57
C ASN A 123 9.02 -37.62 -6.25
N ASP A 124 9.58 -38.45 -7.13
CA ASP A 124 9.57 -39.92 -7.08
C ASP A 124 10.50 -40.50 -5.98
N ALA A 125 10.34 -40.04 -4.74
CA ALA A 125 11.25 -40.33 -3.63
C ALA A 125 10.60 -41.11 -2.47
N ASP A 126 11.43 -41.98 -1.87
CA ASP A 126 11.29 -42.70 -0.58
C ASP A 126 10.16 -42.19 0.33
N THR A 127 9.25 -43.09 0.71
CA THR A 127 8.07 -42.86 1.57
C THR A 127 8.41 -42.06 2.83
N LYS A 128 9.60 -42.25 3.40
CA LYS A 128 10.04 -41.51 4.59
C LYS A 128 10.32 -40.03 4.30
N LYS A 129 10.98 -39.72 3.17
CA LYS A 129 11.24 -38.35 2.73
C LYS A 129 9.94 -37.62 2.40
N ARG A 130 8.99 -38.33 1.77
CA ARG A 130 7.65 -37.82 1.47
C ARG A 130 6.94 -37.31 2.72
N LEU A 131 6.94 -38.11 3.79
CA LEU A 131 6.32 -37.77 5.07
C LEU A 131 6.98 -36.57 5.75
N VAL A 132 8.31 -36.47 5.70
CA VAL A 132 9.05 -35.31 6.23
C VAL A 132 8.63 -34.03 5.53
N VAL A 133 8.69 -33.99 4.19
CA VAL A 133 8.34 -32.79 3.40
C VAL A 133 6.88 -32.38 3.62
N GLU A 134 5.98 -33.35 3.75
CA GLU A 134 4.58 -33.05 4.03
C GLU A 134 4.39 -32.42 5.41
N MET A 135 5.02 -32.98 6.45
CA MET A 135 5.00 -32.41 7.80
C MET A 135 5.60 -31.01 7.84
N GLU A 136 6.70 -30.77 7.11
CA GLU A 136 7.34 -29.46 6.99
C GLU A 136 6.38 -28.42 6.44
N LYS A 137 5.69 -28.71 5.32
CA LYS A 137 4.72 -27.80 4.69
C LYS A 137 3.56 -27.44 5.62
N TYR A 138 2.96 -28.43 6.29
CA TYR A 138 1.87 -28.18 7.24
C TYR A 138 2.30 -27.30 8.41
N LEU A 139 3.47 -27.60 9.03
CA LEU A 139 3.97 -26.84 10.17
C LEU A 139 4.38 -25.42 9.78
N PHE A 140 5.00 -25.26 8.61
CA PHE A 140 5.37 -23.95 8.09
C PHE A 140 4.13 -23.09 7.85
N LEU A 141 3.11 -23.63 7.18
CA LEU A 141 1.86 -22.92 6.92
C LEU A 141 1.13 -22.55 8.23
N HIS A 142 0.97 -23.49 9.15
CA HIS A 142 0.40 -23.25 10.49
C HIS A 142 1.10 -22.07 11.19
N GLU A 143 2.43 -22.05 11.18
CA GLU A 143 3.19 -21.03 11.88
C GLU A 143 3.10 -19.65 11.20
N ILE A 144 3.04 -19.60 9.86
CA ILE A 144 2.77 -18.37 9.12
C ILE A 144 1.43 -17.78 9.56
N LEU A 145 0.37 -18.59 9.55
CA LEU A 145 -0.99 -18.15 9.89
C LEU A 145 -1.11 -17.69 11.33
N LYS A 146 -0.52 -18.44 12.27
CA LYS A 146 -0.46 -18.08 13.68
C LYS A 146 0.26 -16.75 13.90
N THR A 147 1.37 -16.53 13.20
CA THR A 147 2.14 -15.29 13.27
C THR A 147 1.37 -14.13 12.65
N LEU A 148 0.67 -14.35 11.53
CA LEU A 148 -0.20 -13.37 10.90
C LEU A 148 -1.34 -12.95 11.84
N ASP A 149 -2.05 -13.90 12.46
CA ASP A 149 -3.12 -13.62 13.43
C ASP A 149 -2.61 -12.74 14.58
N GLN A 150 -1.50 -13.11 15.21
CA GLN A 150 -0.89 -12.33 16.29
C GLN A 150 -0.53 -10.90 15.83
N LYS A 151 -0.06 -10.75 14.60
CA LYS A 151 0.30 -9.44 14.03
C LYS A 151 -0.91 -8.60 13.64
N ILE A 152 -1.97 -9.21 13.13
CA ILE A 152 -3.24 -8.53 12.87
C ILE A 152 -3.79 -8.00 14.19
N LYS A 153 -3.84 -8.84 15.25
CA LYS A 153 -4.25 -8.43 16.61
C LYS A 153 -3.39 -7.29 17.17
N LYS A 154 -2.07 -7.35 16.98
CA LYS A 154 -1.15 -6.27 17.41
C LYS A 154 -1.38 -4.98 16.60
N THR A 155 -1.63 -5.08 15.30
CA THR A 155 -1.90 -3.94 14.41
C THR A 155 -3.23 -3.28 14.74
N LEU A 156 -4.27 -4.08 15.01
CA LEU A 156 -5.56 -3.66 15.54
C LEU A 156 -5.38 -2.85 16.83
N ARG A 157 -4.66 -3.40 17.81
CA ARG A 157 -4.44 -2.75 19.11
C ARG A 157 -3.62 -1.46 19.01
N SER A 158 -2.63 -1.42 18.12
CA SER A 158 -1.74 -0.26 17.96
C SER A 158 -2.28 0.83 17.02
N GLN A 159 -3.44 0.59 16.38
CA GLN A 159 -4.04 1.46 15.37
C GLN A 159 -3.05 1.91 14.30
N ALA A 160 -2.07 1.07 13.98
CA ALA A 160 -0.95 1.52 13.18
C ALA A 160 -1.36 1.81 11.72
N TYR A 161 -2.45 1.17 11.23
CA TYR A 161 -3.12 1.43 9.95
C TYR A 161 -3.37 2.93 9.70
N LEU A 162 -3.67 3.69 10.76
CA LEU A 162 -3.90 5.14 10.70
C LEU A 162 -2.71 5.92 10.15
N LYS A 163 -1.49 5.53 10.54
CA LYS A 163 -0.27 6.19 10.08
C LYS A 163 -0.11 6.05 8.57
N GLY A 164 -0.48 4.88 8.03
CA GLY A 164 -0.47 4.62 6.60
C GLY A 164 -1.48 5.50 5.86
N PHE A 165 -2.67 5.66 6.43
CA PHE A 165 -3.70 6.55 5.87
C PHE A 165 -3.30 8.03 5.90
N ILE A 166 -2.80 8.53 7.03
CA ILE A 166 -2.32 9.92 7.15
C ILE A 166 -1.21 10.19 6.12
N LEU A 167 -0.25 9.28 5.98
CA LEU A 167 0.84 9.42 5.01
C LEU A 167 0.32 9.45 3.57
N LYS A 168 -0.66 8.59 3.22
CA LYS A 168 -1.31 8.58 1.90
C LYS A 168 -2.09 9.87 1.62
N SER A 169 -2.76 10.42 2.63
CA SER A 169 -3.49 11.70 2.52
C SER A 169 -2.53 12.87 2.34
N LEU A 170 -1.46 12.94 3.15
CA LEU A 170 -0.39 13.94 2.99
C LEU A 170 0.26 13.86 1.60
N TYR A 171 0.59 12.67 1.13
CA TYR A 171 1.09 12.47 -0.23
C TYR A 171 0.13 13.03 -1.27
N SER A 172 -1.18 12.78 -1.12
CA SER A 172 -2.20 13.25 -2.06
C SER A 172 -2.35 14.77 -2.05
N PHE A 173 -2.19 15.39 -0.89
CA PHE A 173 -2.15 16.83 -0.73
C PHE A 173 -0.96 17.46 -1.45
N PHE A 174 0.26 16.99 -1.19
CA PHE A 174 1.46 17.48 -1.90
C PHE A 174 1.40 17.23 -3.40
N TYR A 175 0.86 16.08 -3.82
CA TYR A 175 0.67 15.77 -5.23
C TYR A 175 -0.25 16.79 -5.93
N ALA A 176 -1.37 17.16 -5.28
CA ALA A 176 -2.27 18.18 -5.81
C ALA A 176 -1.59 19.56 -5.91
N ILE A 177 -0.80 19.96 -4.90
CA ILE A 177 -0.05 21.23 -4.92
C ILE A 177 0.89 21.29 -6.12
N VAL A 178 1.66 20.21 -6.35
CA VAL A 178 2.60 20.16 -7.49
C VAL A 178 1.86 20.23 -8.82
N ILE A 179 0.75 19.49 -8.97
CA ILE A 179 -0.04 19.52 -10.19
C ILE A 179 -0.64 20.89 -10.44
N PHE A 180 -1.34 21.47 -9.47
CA PHE A 180 -1.99 22.78 -9.67
C PHE A 180 -0.95 23.91 -9.80
N GLY A 181 0.19 23.82 -9.12
CA GLY A 181 1.31 24.74 -9.36
C GLY A 181 1.81 24.68 -10.80
N ALA A 182 2.03 23.47 -11.33
CA ALA A 182 2.43 23.27 -12.72
C ALA A 182 1.37 23.72 -13.73
N ILE A 183 0.09 23.44 -13.49
CA ILE A 183 -1.00 23.89 -14.36
C ILE A 183 -1.06 25.42 -14.40
N ASN A 184 -1.02 26.10 -13.25
CA ASN A 184 -1.09 27.55 -13.21
C ASN A 184 0.16 28.19 -13.84
N PHE A 185 1.35 27.61 -13.65
CA PHE A 185 2.56 28.06 -14.32
C PHE A 185 2.49 27.88 -15.85
N CYS A 186 1.92 26.76 -16.34
CA CYS A 186 1.62 26.60 -17.77
C CYS A 186 0.69 27.70 -18.28
N LEU A 187 -0.41 27.98 -17.57
CA LEU A 187 -1.37 29.02 -17.96
C LEU A 187 -0.72 30.40 -18.00
N PHE A 188 0.18 30.70 -17.07
CA PHE A 188 0.96 31.94 -17.07
C PHE A 188 1.90 32.03 -18.27
N LYS A 189 2.61 30.94 -18.60
CA LYS A 189 3.46 30.88 -19.80
C LYS A 189 2.68 30.95 -21.11
N ILE A 190 1.43 30.49 -21.11
CA ILE A 190 0.53 30.57 -22.28
C ILE A 190 0.07 32.02 -22.50
N ASP A 191 -0.45 32.67 -21.45
CA ASP A 191 -0.79 34.08 -21.48
C ASP A 191 -0.60 34.66 -20.08
N SER A 192 0.37 35.57 -19.95
CA SER A 192 0.66 36.25 -18.68
C SER A 192 -0.55 36.99 -18.12
N ARG A 193 -1.49 37.44 -18.97
CA ARG A 193 -2.74 38.11 -18.55
C ARG A 193 -3.71 37.20 -17.81
N ASN A 194 -3.42 35.89 -17.75
CA ASN A 194 -4.18 34.97 -16.91
C ASN A 194 -4.03 35.26 -15.41
N PHE A 195 -2.96 35.96 -15.01
CA PHE A 195 -2.64 36.26 -13.62
C PHE A 195 -2.15 37.70 -13.46
N GLU A 196 -2.55 38.32 -12.36
CA GLU A 196 -1.89 39.51 -11.83
C GLU A 196 -0.77 39.04 -10.91
N VAL A 197 0.46 39.47 -11.18
CA VAL A 197 1.65 39.00 -10.49
C VAL A 197 2.57 40.17 -10.15
N VAL A 198 3.19 40.12 -8.98
CA VAL A 198 4.24 41.07 -8.60
C VAL A 198 5.61 40.51 -9.00
N GLY A 199 6.29 41.20 -9.92
CA GLY A 199 7.63 40.81 -10.39
C GLY A 199 7.62 39.73 -11.50
N ALA A 200 8.66 38.91 -11.54
CA ALA A 200 8.85 37.85 -12.53
C ALA A 200 8.73 36.47 -11.86
N PRO A 201 7.50 35.95 -11.69
CA PRO A 201 7.30 34.70 -10.96
C PRO A 201 7.89 33.51 -11.72
N GLY A 202 8.69 32.71 -11.03
CA GLY A 202 9.14 31.41 -11.48
C GLY A 202 8.14 30.31 -11.14
N PHE A 203 8.56 29.06 -11.37
CA PHE A 203 7.73 27.89 -11.07
C PHE A 203 7.45 27.73 -9.57
N PHE A 204 8.40 28.11 -8.71
CA PHE A 204 8.27 27.92 -7.26
C PHE A 204 7.20 28.85 -6.66
N GLU A 205 7.07 30.06 -7.17
CA GLU A 205 6.05 31.04 -6.80
C GLU A 205 4.65 30.49 -7.13
N PHE A 206 4.50 29.76 -8.24
CA PHE A 206 3.25 29.07 -8.56
C PHE A 206 2.99 27.83 -7.69
N LEU A 207 4.03 27.14 -7.21
CA LEU A 207 3.87 26.09 -6.20
C LEU A 207 3.45 26.66 -4.85
N TYR A 208 4.07 27.75 -4.43
CA TYR A 208 3.70 28.51 -3.24
C TYR A 208 2.25 28.98 -3.36
N TYR A 209 1.87 29.56 -4.51
CA TYR A 209 0.49 29.93 -4.82
C TYR A 209 -0.47 28.74 -4.72
N ALA A 210 -0.13 27.58 -5.28
CA ALA A 210 -0.97 26.39 -5.19
C ALA A 210 -1.10 25.85 -3.74
N PHE A 211 -0.05 25.93 -2.94
CA PHE A 211 -0.07 25.58 -1.52
C PHE A 211 -1.00 26.52 -0.73
N PHE A 212 -0.82 27.83 -0.92
CA PHE A 212 -1.58 28.83 -0.20
C PHE A 212 -2.97 29.06 -0.73
N ASN A 213 -3.32 28.63 -1.95
CA ASN A 213 -4.71 28.72 -2.44
C ASN A 213 -5.72 27.99 -1.54
N ILE A 214 -5.27 27.03 -0.74
CA ILE A 214 -6.10 26.31 0.22
C ILE A 214 -6.39 27.19 1.45
N PHE A 215 -5.54 28.17 1.71
CA PHE A 215 -5.66 29.17 2.77
C PHE A 215 -6.14 30.51 2.18
N SER A 216 -7.01 31.24 2.88
CA SER A 216 -7.66 32.43 2.31
C SER A 216 -6.76 33.67 2.19
N GLU A 217 -5.52 33.64 2.67
CA GLU A 217 -4.69 34.83 2.87
C GLU A 217 -3.30 34.74 2.24
N GLY A 218 -2.84 35.87 1.66
CA GLY A 218 -1.41 36.19 1.50
C GLY A 218 -0.70 35.65 0.26
N VAL A 219 -1.27 35.78 -0.94
CA VAL A 219 -0.59 35.35 -2.17
C VAL A 219 -0.43 36.47 -3.19
N ASP A 220 0.80 36.69 -3.65
CA ASP A 220 1.20 37.73 -4.62
C ASP A 220 0.78 37.42 -6.08
N ILE A 221 0.00 36.36 -6.28
CA ILE A 221 -0.48 35.89 -7.58
C ILE A 221 -2.00 35.79 -7.52
N GLU A 222 -2.69 36.57 -8.35
CA GLU A 222 -4.16 36.55 -8.44
C GLU A 222 -4.64 36.12 -9.83
N PRO A 223 -5.53 35.11 -9.95
CA PRO A 223 -6.06 34.72 -11.26
C PRO A 223 -7.07 35.74 -11.78
N LEU A 224 -6.85 36.27 -12.99
CA LEU A 224 -7.71 37.27 -13.61
C LEU A 224 -8.76 36.66 -14.55
N THR A 225 -8.36 35.73 -15.41
CA THR A 225 -9.23 35.16 -16.45
C THR A 225 -10.17 34.09 -15.91
N ARG A 226 -11.24 33.80 -16.66
CA ARG A 226 -12.20 32.75 -16.26
C ARG A 226 -11.51 31.39 -16.13
N VAL A 227 -10.57 31.08 -17.02
CA VAL A 227 -9.86 29.79 -17.02
C VAL A 227 -8.99 29.66 -15.77
N SER A 228 -8.17 30.66 -15.44
CA SER A 228 -7.32 30.61 -14.24
C SER A 228 -8.16 30.60 -12.95
N LYS A 229 -9.27 31.35 -12.91
CA LYS A 229 -10.23 31.30 -11.80
C LYS A 229 -10.86 29.91 -11.64
N SER A 230 -11.27 29.26 -12.72
CA SER A 230 -11.81 27.89 -12.67
C SER A 230 -10.78 26.88 -12.17
N ILE A 231 -9.52 26.98 -12.62
CA ILE A 231 -8.44 26.12 -12.12
C ILE A 231 -8.17 26.36 -10.63
N ARG A 232 -8.18 27.63 -10.17
CA ARG A 232 -8.10 27.93 -8.73
C ARG A 232 -9.24 27.29 -7.96
N MET A 233 -10.48 27.42 -8.42
CA MET A 233 -11.65 26.80 -7.78
C MET A 233 -11.50 25.27 -7.70
N MET A 234 -11.07 24.62 -8.79
CA MET A 234 -10.78 23.18 -8.79
C MET A 234 -9.69 22.82 -7.78
N GLY A 235 -8.60 23.60 -7.73
CA GLY A 235 -7.53 23.43 -6.74
C GLY A 235 -8.03 23.51 -5.30
N VAL A 236 -8.85 24.51 -4.99
CA VAL A 236 -9.49 24.66 -3.67
C VAL A 236 -10.39 23.48 -3.37
N SER A 237 -11.26 23.06 -4.30
CA SER A 237 -12.14 21.89 -4.10
C SER A 237 -11.33 20.62 -3.82
N VAL A 238 -10.23 20.40 -4.53
CA VAL A 238 -9.32 19.28 -4.28
C VAL A 238 -8.64 19.39 -2.91
N GLY A 239 -8.21 20.59 -2.52
CA GLY A 239 -7.66 20.85 -1.18
C GLY A 239 -8.66 20.54 -0.07
N VAL A 240 -9.91 20.98 -0.22
CA VAL A 240 -11.00 20.66 0.71
C VAL A 240 -11.27 19.16 0.76
N LEU A 241 -11.33 18.48 -0.40
CA LEU A 241 -11.47 17.03 -0.45
C LEU A 241 -10.30 16.33 0.28
N ALA A 242 -9.06 16.75 0.03
CA ALA A 242 -7.87 16.22 0.71
C ALA A 242 -7.96 16.40 2.24
N SER A 243 -8.41 17.56 2.72
CA SER A 243 -8.69 17.82 4.14
C SER A 243 -9.79 16.91 4.69
N PHE A 244 -10.88 16.69 3.93
CA PHE A 244 -11.89 15.70 4.28
C PHE A 244 -11.35 14.28 4.30
N LEU A 245 -10.31 13.94 3.52
CA LEU A 245 -9.66 12.64 3.66
C LEU A 245 -8.93 12.53 4.99
N ILE A 246 -8.25 13.58 5.43
CA ILE A 246 -7.55 13.59 6.73
C ILE A 246 -8.57 13.48 7.88
N LEU A 247 -9.65 14.28 7.83
CA LEU A 247 -10.74 14.21 8.82
C LEU A 247 -11.48 12.86 8.74
N GLY A 248 -11.71 12.35 7.54
CA GLY A 248 -12.32 11.05 7.30
C GLY A 248 -11.51 9.93 7.91
N VAL A 249 -10.17 10.00 7.83
CA VAL A 249 -9.28 9.08 8.56
C VAL A 249 -9.47 9.22 10.06
N PHE A 250 -9.56 10.44 10.59
CA PHE A 250 -9.83 10.68 12.01
C PHE A 250 -11.16 10.05 12.47
N PHE A 251 -12.25 10.24 11.72
CA PHE A 251 -13.54 9.62 12.01
C PHE A 251 -13.54 8.11 11.79
N THR A 252 -12.77 7.63 10.82
CA THR A 252 -12.62 6.19 10.54
C THR A 252 -11.85 5.48 11.65
N VAL A 253 -10.97 6.17 12.38
CA VAL A 253 -10.38 5.62 13.63
C VAL A 253 -11.48 5.25 14.61
N ASN A 254 -12.47 6.14 14.72
CA ASN A 254 -13.58 6.01 15.65
C ASN A 254 -14.67 5.09 15.08
N SER A 255 -14.68 4.83 13.77
CA SER A 255 -15.64 3.92 13.15
C SER A 255 -15.12 2.49 13.27
N ASP A 256 -15.93 1.63 13.89
CA ASP A 256 -15.61 0.21 14.05
C ASP A 256 -15.46 -0.55 12.73
N ARG A 257 -15.67 0.08 11.56
CA ARG A 257 -15.64 -0.61 10.25
C ARG A 257 -14.27 -1.21 9.94
N TYR A 258 -13.18 -0.44 10.12
CA TYR A 258 -11.83 -0.95 9.87
C TYR A 258 -11.42 -2.01 10.89
N LYS A 259 -11.80 -1.78 12.14
CA LYS A 259 -11.58 -2.70 13.24
C LYS A 259 -12.29 -4.04 12.99
N LYS A 260 -13.59 -4.01 12.63
CA LYS A 260 -14.39 -5.19 12.29
C LYS A 260 -13.80 -6.02 11.16
N ASN A 261 -13.36 -5.38 10.07
CA ASN A 261 -12.76 -6.13 8.95
C ASN A 261 -11.44 -6.79 9.34
N LEU A 262 -10.58 -6.08 10.08
CA LEU A 262 -9.34 -6.67 10.59
C LEU A 262 -9.61 -7.77 11.63
N GLU A 263 -10.66 -7.63 12.46
CA GLU A 263 -11.12 -8.66 13.39
C GLU A 263 -11.60 -9.91 12.65
N LEU A 264 -12.36 -9.76 11.55
CA LEU A 264 -12.76 -10.88 10.70
C LEU A 264 -11.55 -11.61 10.09
N VAL A 265 -10.55 -10.87 9.58
CA VAL A 265 -9.32 -11.49 9.05
C VAL A 265 -8.54 -12.20 10.17
N SER A 266 -8.50 -11.62 11.38
CA SER A 266 -7.90 -12.25 12.56
C SER A 266 -8.65 -13.53 12.98
N LEU A 267 -9.98 -13.50 12.99
CA LEU A 267 -10.81 -14.67 13.27
C LEU A 267 -10.59 -15.77 12.23
N TRP A 268 -10.57 -15.42 10.94
CA TRP A 268 -10.30 -16.36 9.86
C TRP A 268 -8.90 -16.96 9.95
N THR A 269 -7.85 -16.13 10.07
CA THR A 269 -6.46 -16.63 10.21
C THR A 269 -6.26 -17.47 11.46
N GLY A 270 -6.88 -17.09 12.59
CA GLY A 270 -6.86 -17.85 13.83
C GLY A 270 -7.58 -19.20 13.71
N LYS A 271 -8.79 -19.22 13.12
CA LYS A 271 -9.54 -20.46 12.87
C LYS A 271 -8.76 -21.39 11.94
N PHE A 272 -8.30 -20.87 10.81
CA PHE A 272 -7.55 -21.66 9.83
C PHE A 272 -6.23 -22.20 10.39
N SER A 273 -5.52 -21.41 11.22
CA SER A 273 -4.34 -21.88 11.97
C SER A 273 -4.68 -23.04 12.92
N ASN A 274 -5.81 -22.98 13.62
CA ASN A 274 -6.26 -24.04 14.53
C ASN A 274 -6.69 -25.30 13.77
N ASP A 275 -7.46 -25.15 12.69
CA ASP A 275 -7.89 -26.26 11.84
C ASP A 275 -6.68 -26.99 11.25
N MET A 276 -5.64 -26.27 10.82
CA MET A 276 -4.37 -26.84 10.38
C MET A 276 -3.65 -27.63 11.48
N ALA A 277 -3.68 -27.12 12.72
CA ALA A 277 -3.10 -27.82 13.87
C ALA A 277 -3.86 -29.11 14.21
N GLU A 278 -5.20 -29.09 14.13
CA GLU A 278 -6.04 -30.26 14.35
C GLU A 278 -5.86 -31.32 13.27
N ARG A 279 -5.80 -30.93 11.98
CA ARG A 279 -5.50 -31.84 10.87
C ARG A 279 -4.10 -32.43 10.99
N PHE A 280 -3.10 -31.63 11.34
CA PHE A 280 -1.75 -32.12 11.62
C PHE A 280 -1.76 -33.17 12.74
N LYS A 281 -2.49 -32.91 13.83
CA LYS A 281 -2.66 -33.86 14.93
C LYS A 281 -3.37 -35.13 14.51
N SER A 282 -4.45 -35.03 13.74
CA SER A 282 -5.21 -36.18 13.24
C SER A 282 -4.34 -37.06 12.32
N LYS A 283 -3.58 -36.44 11.41
CA LYS A 283 -2.79 -37.13 10.39
C LYS A 283 -1.52 -37.78 10.94
N TYR A 284 -0.80 -37.11 11.82
CA TYR A 284 0.51 -37.57 12.32
C TYR A 284 0.48 -38.04 13.77
N ASN A 285 -0.68 -37.98 14.44
CA ASN A 285 -0.85 -38.29 15.86
C ASN A 285 0.15 -37.52 16.76
N LYS A 286 0.43 -36.26 16.41
CA LYS A 286 1.38 -35.38 17.11
C LYS A 286 0.86 -33.96 17.16
N LYS A 287 1.09 -33.25 18.27
CA LYS A 287 0.84 -31.80 18.31
C LYS A 287 1.87 -31.06 17.43
N PRO A 288 1.57 -29.86 16.91
CA PRO A 288 2.53 -29.10 16.09
C PRO A 288 3.90 -28.92 16.75
N ASP A 289 3.96 -28.63 18.05
CA ASP A 289 5.22 -28.45 18.79
C ASP A 289 6.04 -29.76 18.89
N GLU A 290 5.36 -30.89 19.03
CA GLU A 290 5.96 -32.23 19.01
C GLU A 290 6.45 -32.58 17.60
N GLY A 291 5.68 -32.19 16.57
CA GLY A 291 6.04 -32.31 15.17
C GLY A 291 7.31 -31.53 14.83
N GLN A 292 7.44 -30.30 15.34
CA GLN A 292 8.65 -29.48 15.20
C GLN A 292 9.87 -30.17 15.84
N SER A 293 9.69 -30.72 17.04
CA SER A 293 10.75 -31.46 17.75
C SER A 293 11.16 -32.74 17.00
N TRP A 294 10.20 -33.45 16.40
CA TRP A 294 10.46 -34.63 15.59
C TRP A 294 11.17 -34.31 14.28
N LEU A 295 10.74 -33.27 13.54
CA LEU A 295 11.42 -32.83 12.32
C LEU A 295 12.87 -32.42 12.60
N LYS A 296 13.10 -31.74 13.72
CA LYS A 296 14.46 -31.41 14.17
C LYS A 296 15.32 -32.66 14.38
N SER A 297 14.76 -33.74 14.95
CA SER A 297 15.49 -35.00 15.12
C SER A 297 15.74 -35.74 13.81
N GLN A 298 14.95 -35.47 12.77
CA GLN A 298 15.18 -35.96 11.41
C GLN A 298 16.18 -35.09 10.62
N GLY A 299 16.73 -34.02 11.20
CA GLY A 299 17.67 -33.12 10.53
C GLY A 299 17.01 -32.14 9.55
N SER A 300 15.72 -31.86 9.72
CA SER A 300 15.01 -30.88 8.89
C SER A 300 15.45 -29.45 9.19
N GLU A 301 15.83 -28.71 8.14
CA GLU A 301 16.19 -27.30 8.20
C GLU A 301 14.96 -26.37 8.35
N ILE A 302 13.73 -26.87 8.13
CA ILE A 302 12.52 -26.02 8.18
C ILE A 302 12.36 -25.34 9.55
N ILE A 303 12.86 -25.98 10.61
CA ILE A 303 12.74 -25.46 11.98
C ILE A 303 13.58 -24.21 12.16
N GLU A 304 14.75 -24.14 11.51
CA GLU A 304 15.58 -22.94 11.51
C GLU A 304 14.89 -21.82 10.73
N GLN A 305 14.33 -22.14 9.56
CA GLN A 305 13.55 -21.19 8.75
C GLN A 305 12.32 -20.66 9.49
N ILE A 306 11.58 -21.53 10.19
CA ILE A 306 10.45 -21.17 11.05
C ILE A 306 10.90 -20.25 12.19
N ASN A 307 12.02 -20.56 12.84
CA ASN A 307 12.53 -19.74 13.93
C ASN A 307 13.04 -18.39 13.45
N GLU A 308 13.67 -18.34 12.28
CA GLU A 308 14.07 -17.09 11.62
C GLU A 308 12.83 -16.26 11.26
N PHE A 309 11.81 -16.89 10.66
CA PHE A 309 10.53 -16.27 10.39
C PHE A 309 9.88 -15.72 11.67
N LYS A 310 9.80 -16.50 12.76
CA LYS A 310 9.32 -16.02 14.08
C LYS A 310 10.17 -14.88 14.64
N LYS A 311 11.47 -14.87 14.39
CA LYS A 311 12.34 -13.80 14.86
C LYS A 311 12.08 -12.50 14.10
N LEU A 312 11.87 -12.59 12.79
CA LEU A 312 11.54 -11.46 11.90
C LEU A 312 10.11 -10.95 12.11
N PHE A 313 9.16 -11.86 12.33
CA PHE A 313 7.73 -11.58 12.28
C PHE A 313 6.97 -11.92 13.57
N GLY A 314 7.58 -12.42 14.66
CA GLY A 314 6.87 -12.83 15.88
C GLY A 314 7.04 -11.89 17.08
N LYS A 315 8.13 -11.13 17.17
CA LYS A 315 8.34 -10.10 18.22
C LYS A 315 7.64 -8.80 17.89
#